data_AF-A0A8S9MUE2-F1
#
_entry.id   AF-A0A8S9MUE2-F1
#
_cell.length_a   1.000
_cell.length_b   1.000
_cell.length_c   1.000
_cell.angle_alpha   90.00
_cell.angle_beta   90.00
_cell.angle_gamma   90.00
#
_symmetry.space_group_name_H-M   'P 1'
#
loop_
_entity.id
_entity.type
_entity.pdbx_description
1 polymer ?
#
loop_
_entity_poly.entity_id
_entity_poly.type
_entity_poly.pdbx_seq_one_letter_code
_entity_poly.pdbx_strand_id
1 'polypeptide(L)'
;MESSLTVDQKLPPTSDLISSPSLACCSKDVDIIEGNLNRRKYEDRSGQAEKCVICLDELKCNDEASTLACGHDFHYECIKNWLMVKNKCPLYKQQAL
;
A
#
# COMPACT_ATOMS: atom_id res chain seq x y z
N MET A 1 -29.68 23.26 -49.70
CA MET A 1 -30.24 22.06 -49.02
C MET A 1 -29.52 21.94 -47.70
N GLU A 2 -30.13 22.55 -46.69
CA GLU A 2 -29.65 22.48 -45.32
C GLU A 2 -30.04 21.11 -44.76
N SER A 3 -29.12 20.46 -44.06
CA SER A 3 -29.42 19.42 -43.08
C SER A 3 -28.26 19.37 -42.09
N SER A 4 -28.41 20.19 -41.07
CA SER A 4 -27.77 20.07 -39.76
C SER A 4 -27.97 18.68 -39.17
N LEU A 5 -26.96 18.15 -38.49
CA LEU A 5 -27.17 17.46 -37.21
C LEU A 5 -26.01 17.82 -36.26
N THR A 6 -26.40 18.55 -35.21
CA THR A 6 -25.72 18.94 -33.97
C THR A 6 -25.44 17.70 -33.10
N VAL A 7 -24.46 17.59 -32.19
CA VAL A 7 -24.25 18.35 -30.94
C VAL A 7 -22.91 17.91 -30.34
N ASP A 8 -21.96 18.82 -30.12
CA ASP A 8 -20.76 18.55 -29.32
C ASP A 8 -21.10 18.81 -27.84
N GLN A 9 -21.42 17.74 -27.10
CA GLN A 9 -21.71 17.83 -25.67
C GLN A 9 -20.45 18.11 -24.87
N LYS A 10 -20.31 19.39 -24.54
CA LYS A 10 -19.57 19.98 -23.42
C LYS A 10 -19.38 19.03 -22.22
N LEU A 11 -18.13 18.75 -21.88
CA LEU A 11 -17.69 18.63 -20.50
C LEU A 11 -16.42 19.48 -20.24
N PRO A 12 -16.30 20.05 -19.04
CA PRO A 12 -15.50 21.25 -18.76
C PRO A 12 -14.00 20.98 -18.57
N PRO A 13 -13.15 22.00 -18.76
CA PRO A 13 -11.81 22.05 -18.19
C PRO A 13 -11.93 22.45 -16.70
N THR A 14 -11.43 21.63 -15.79
CA THR A 14 -11.05 22.08 -14.43
C THR A 14 -9.53 22.00 -14.39
N SER A 15 -8.78 22.98 -14.91
CA SER A 15 -8.46 24.25 -14.27
C SER A 15 -8.27 24.11 -12.76
N ASP A 16 -6.99 24.05 -12.39
CA ASP A 16 -6.41 24.46 -11.12
C ASP A 16 -6.67 23.55 -9.91
N LEU A 17 -5.60 23.02 -9.32
CA LEU A 17 -5.23 23.31 -7.93
C LEU A 17 -3.79 22.80 -7.62
N ILE A 18 -2.88 23.77 -7.63
CA ILE A 18 -1.72 23.98 -6.74
C ILE A 18 -0.37 23.34 -7.11
N SER A 19 0.46 24.19 -7.71
CA SER A 19 1.90 24.25 -7.45
C SER A 19 2.17 25.22 -6.30
N SER A 20 2.72 24.77 -5.17
CA SER A 20 3.93 25.38 -4.56
C SER A 20 4.28 24.84 -3.15
N PRO A 21 5.58 24.69 -2.85
CA PRO A 21 6.13 24.22 -1.58
C PRO A 21 6.44 25.40 -0.62
N SER A 22 6.17 25.26 0.69
CA SER A 22 7.02 25.78 1.78
C SER A 22 6.51 25.33 3.15
N LEU A 23 7.46 24.84 3.95
CA LEU A 23 7.40 24.29 5.30
C LEU A 23 6.63 25.12 6.35
N ALA A 24 5.95 24.43 7.27
CA ALA A 24 5.98 24.73 8.72
C ALA A 24 5.48 23.57 9.62
N CYS A 25 6.43 22.89 10.28
CA CYS A 25 6.48 22.50 11.70
C CYS A 25 5.20 21.95 12.41
N CYS A 26 5.11 20.62 12.57
CA CYS A 26 5.28 19.94 13.88
C CYS A 26 5.12 18.40 13.76
N SER A 27 6.19 17.70 14.14
CA SER A 27 6.28 16.30 14.61
C SER A 27 5.66 15.19 13.77
N LYS A 28 6.48 14.53 12.94
CA LYS A 28 6.23 13.14 12.54
C LYS A 28 7.53 12.35 12.52
N ASP A 29 7.95 11.84 13.66
CA ASP A 29 8.93 10.74 13.75
C ASP A 29 8.28 9.43 13.24
N VAL A 30 7.77 9.43 12.00
CA VAL A 30 7.09 8.29 11.35
C VAL A 30 7.81 7.88 10.04
N ASP A 31 8.86 8.58 9.65
CA ASP A 31 9.55 8.32 8.37
C ASP A 31 10.63 7.22 8.44
N ILE A 32 11.01 6.74 9.63
CA ILE A 32 12.14 5.79 9.79
C ILE A 32 11.74 4.33 9.49
N ILE A 33 10.45 3.96 9.62
CA ILE A 33 10.01 2.56 9.45
C ILE A 33 9.78 2.22 7.97
N GLU A 34 9.39 3.18 7.11
CA GLU A 34 9.21 2.92 5.67
C GLU A 34 10.50 2.54 4.95
N GLY A 35 11.66 2.93 5.47
CA GLY A 35 12.94 2.64 4.83
C GLY A 35 13.35 1.16 4.80
N ASN A 36 12.75 0.30 5.63
CA ASN A 36 13.15 -1.11 5.75
C ASN A 36 12.12 -2.12 5.19
N LEU A 37 10.94 -1.65 4.76
CA LEU A 37 9.92 -2.51 4.17
C LEU A 37 9.98 -2.43 2.64
N ASN A 38 10.35 -3.53 1.99
CA ASN A 38 10.34 -3.63 0.54
C ASN A 38 8.90 -3.78 0.03
N ARG A 39 8.27 -2.66 -0.35
CA ARG A 39 6.98 -2.66 -1.05
C ARG A 39 7.12 -3.38 -2.39
N ARG A 40 6.44 -4.51 -2.55
CA ARG A 40 6.38 -5.28 -3.79
C ARG A 40 4.94 -5.62 -4.14
N LYS A 41 4.70 -5.93 -5.41
CA LYS A 41 3.44 -6.57 -5.80
C LYS A 41 3.52 -8.06 -5.48
N TYR A 42 2.47 -8.59 -4.86
CA TYR A 42 2.31 -10.02 -4.66
C TYR A 42 1.99 -10.67 -6.02
N GLU A 43 2.75 -11.70 -6.37
CA GLU A 43 2.49 -12.54 -7.53
C GLU A 43 2.06 -13.89 -7.01
N ASP A 44 0.87 -14.37 -7.41
CA ASP A 44 0.45 -15.73 -7.11
C ASP A 44 1.27 -16.71 -7.96
N ARG A 45 2.43 -17.13 -7.44
CA ARG A 45 3.35 -18.05 -8.13
C ARG A 45 3.07 -19.52 -7.85
N SER A 46 2.37 -19.82 -6.77
CA SER A 46 2.24 -21.19 -6.26
C SER A 46 0.81 -21.72 -6.26
N GLY A 47 -0.19 -20.92 -6.65
CA GLY A 47 -1.61 -21.28 -6.51
C GLY A 47 -2.04 -21.49 -5.04
N GLN A 48 -1.19 -21.08 -4.10
CA GLN A 48 -1.39 -21.10 -2.66
C GLN A 48 -1.30 -19.63 -2.24
N ALA A 49 -2.46 -19.00 -2.05
CA ALA A 49 -2.52 -17.64 -1.55
C ALA A 49 -1.96 -17.62 -0.13
N GLU A 50 -0.83 -16.94 0.07
CA GLU A 50 -0.32 -16.67 1.41
C GLU A 50 -1.36 -15.86 2.18
N LYS A 51 -1.61 -16.22 3.44
CA LYS A 51 -2.61 -15.52 4.26
C LYS A 51 -1.92 -14.51 5.18
N CYS A 52 -2.31 -13.25 5.07
CA CYS A 52 -1.82 -12.22 5.97
C CYS A 52 -2.45 -12.44 7.36
N VAL A 53 -1.67 -12.92 8.34
CA VAL A 53 -2.21 -13.19 9.70
C VAL A 53 -2.55 -11.93 10.51
N ILE A 54 -2.23 -10.75 9.99
CA ILE A 54 -2.55 -9.47 10.64
C ILE A 54 -4.00 -9.07 10.35
N CYS A 55 -4.46 -9.16 9.10
CA CYS A 55 -5.84 -8.91 8.71
C CYS A 55 -6.68 -10.19 8.55
N LEU A 56 -6.04 -11.36 8.64
CA LEU A 56 -6.64 -12.69 8.43
C LEU A 56 -7.22 -12.91 7.03
N ASP A 57 -6.74 -12.13 6.05
CA ASP A 57 -7.18 -12.16 4.64
C ASP A 57 -6.10 -12.74 3.71
N GLU A 58 -6.51 -13.15 2.52
CA GLU A 58 -5.63 -13.78 1.52
C GLU A 58 -4.89 -12.71 0.71
N LEU A 59 -3.59 -12.90 0.49
CA LEU A 59 -2.79 -12.06 -0.40
C LEU A 59 -3.18 -12.33 -1.85
N LYS A 60 -3.72 -11.33 -2.55
CA LYS A 60 -4.15 -11.47 -3.95
C LYS A 60 -3.07 -10.98 -4.90
N CYS A 61 -3.11 -11.50 -6.12
CA CYS A 61 -2.22 -11.03 -7.17
C CYS A 61 -2.38 -9.51 -7.37
N ASN A 62 -1.26 -8.81 -7.50
CA ASN A 62 -1.17 -7.36 -7.58
C ASN A 62 -1.47 -6.59 -6.27
N ASP A 63 -1.73 -7.27 -5.14
CA ASP A 63 -1.75 -6.60 -3.83
C ASP A 63 -0.35 -6.14 -3.43
N GLU A 64 -0.31 -5.09 -2.62
CA GLU A 64 0.93 -4.59 -2.05
C GLU A 64 1.33 -5.49 -0.88
N ALA A 65 2.41 -6.23 -1.07
CA ALA A 65 2.98 -7.11 -0.07
C ALA A 65 4.40 -6.67 0.31
N SER A 66 4.86 -7.14 1.46
CA SER A 66 6.24 -7.00 1.90
C SER A 66 6.67 -8.27 2.62
N THR A 67 7.84 -8.76 2.25
CA THR A 67 8.46 -9.94 2.84
C THR A 67 9.40 -9.49 3.95
N LEU A 68 9.18 -9.97 5.17
CA LEU A 68 10.11 -9.73 6.27
C LEU A 68 11.42 -10.51 6.07
N ALA A 69 12.49 -10.11 6.77
CA ALA A 69 13.78 -10.82 6.74
C ALA A 69 13.68 -12.29 7.24
N CYS A 70 12.62 -12.64 7.98
CA CYS A 70 12.32 -14.03 8.36
C CYS A 70 11.67 -14.86 7.25
N GLY A 71 11.40 -14.28 6.07
CA GLY A 71 10.83 -14.97 4.91
C GLY A 71 9.31 -15.05 4.88
N HIS A 72 8.59 -14.29 5.72
CA HIS A 72 7.13 -14.29 5.75
C HIS A 72 6.55 -13.07 5.02
N ASP A 73 5.52 -13.31 4.21
CA ASP A 73 4.82 -12.31 3.42
C ASP A 73 3.57 -11.77 4.13
N PHE A 74 3.37 -10.46 4.02
CA PHE A 74 2.23 -9.74 4.60
C PHE A 74 1.83 -8.60 3.68
N HIS A 75 0.59 -8.11 3.81
CA HIS A 75 0.22 -6.84 3.18
C HIS A 75 1.13 -5.72 3.69
N TYR A 76 1.62 -4.90 2.76
CA TYR A 76 2.52 -3.79 3.05
C TYR A 76 1.96 -2.90 4.16
N GLU A 77 0.67 -2.52 4.06
CA GLU A 77 0.01 -1.70 5.07
C GLU A 77 -0.13 -2.42 6.42
N CYS A 78 -0.50 -3.70 6.41
CA CYS A 78 -0.65 -4.48 7.63
C CYS A 78 0.67 -4.60 8.39
N ILE A 79 1.75 -4.98 7.69
CA ILE A 79 3.05 -5.13 8.34
C ILE A 79 3.67 -3.79 8.71
N LYS A 80 3.47 -2.74 7.91
CA LYS A 80 3.86 -1.37 8.24
C LYS A 80 3.23 -0.94 9.57
N ASN A 81 1.92 -1.08 9.70
CA ASN A 81 1.23 -0.70 10.93
C ASN A 81 1.62 -1.58 12.13
N TRP A 82 1.88 -2.86 11.89
CA TRP A 82 2.37 -3.76 12.93
C TRP A 82 3.75 -3.37 13.44
N LEU A 83 4.71 -3.08 12.55
CA LEU A 83 6.07 -2.67 12.92
C LEU A 83 6.11 -1.31 13.61
N MET A 84 5.15 -0.42 13.34
CA MET A 84 4.99 0.83 14.09
C MET A 84 4.73 0.59 15.58
N VAL A 85 4.05 -0.51 15.94
CA VAL A 85 3.75 -0.85 17.35
C VAL A 85 4.76 -1.84 17.91
N LYS A 86 5.12 -2.85 17.13
CA LYS A 86 6.00 -3.97 17.51
C LYS A 86 6.97 -4.28 16.38
N ASN A 87 8.24 -3.98 16.58
CA ASN A 87 9.31 -4.30 15.62
C ASN A 87 9.69 -5.80 15.61
N LYS A 88 8.71 -6.71 15.58
CA LYS A 88 8.90 -8.17 15.58
C LYS A 88 7.90 -8.82 14.62
N CYS A 89 8.30 -9.91 13.97
CA CYS A 89 7.42 -10.67 13.08
C CYS A 89 6.24 -11.29 13.86
N PRO A 90 4.99 -11.15 13.39
CA PRO A 90 3.81 -11.70 14.07
C PRO A 90 3.75 -13.24 14.08
N LEU A 91 4.50 -13.90 13.19
CA LEU A 91 4.62 -15.36 13.12
C LEU A 91 5.73 -15.91 14.01
N TYR A 92 6.64 -15.06 14.50
CA TYR A 92 7.73 -15.48 15.37
C TYR A 92 7.23 -15.64 16.80
N LYS A 93 6.57 -16.76 17.09
CA LYS A 93 6.45 -17.25 18.46
C LYS A 93 7.83 -17.75 18.87
N GLN A 94 8.59 -16.96 19.63
CA GLN A 94 9.71 -17.53 20.39
C GLN A 94 9.11 -18.68 21.20
N GLN A 95 9.59 -19.91 20.98
CA GLN A 95 9.23 -21.07 21.79
C GLN A 95 9.22 -20.66 23.26
N ALA A 96 8.04 -20.75 23.89
CA ALA A 96 8.00 -20.89 25.32
C ALA A 96 8.74 -22.20 25.64
N LEU A 97 9.76 -22.08 26.48
CA LEU A 97 10.61 -23.14 27.01
C LEU A 97 9.82 -24.38 27.44
#